data_AF-A0A673Z0K9-F1
#
_entry.id   AF-A0A673Z0K9-F1
#
_cell.length_a   1.000
_cell.length_b   1.000
_cell.length_c   1.000
_cell.angle_alpha   90.00
_cell.angle_beta   90.00
_cell.angle_gamma   90.00
#
_symmetry.space_group_name_H-M   'P 1'
#
loop_
_entity.id
_entity.type
_entity.pdbx_description
1 polymer ?
#
loop_
_entity_poly.entity_id
_entity_poly.type
_entity_poly.pdbx_seq_one_letter_code
_entity_poly.pdbx_strand_id
1 'polypeptide(L)'
;MLRHGWRTGAIVPELEMETRVVNTEQYAQSLTWLQALTGLLERMQMHRDPKSKEVLQDWLKEREELRAVNKNLFNPHFGSIFRTCHNPTFFSRRLCRFSDLYMASISCLLNYDLSYTFYPRRTPLQHEAPLWMDQLCTGCMKTPFLEEMAHIR
;
A
#
# COMPACT_ATOMS: atom_id res chain seq x y z
N MET A 1 18.27 -2.01 -20.33
CA MET A 1 19.18 -1.55 -19.25
C MET A 1 19.43 -0.07 -19.50
N LEU A 2 19.32 0.80 -18.50
CA LEU A 2 19.74 2.21 -18.63
C LEU A 2 21.26 2.21 -18.81
N ARG A 3 21.75 2.49 -20.02
CA ARG A 3 23.18 2.29 -20.38
C ARG A 3 24.07 3.49 -20.05
N HIS A 4 23.51 4.59 -19.52
CA HIS A 4 24.20 5.89 -19.52
C HIS A 4 24.36 6.54 -18.13
N GLY A 5 23.97 5.87 -17.04
CA GLY A 5 24.19 6.38 -15.66
C GLY A 5 23.44 7.67 -15.29
N TRP A 6 22.52 8.13 -16.15
CA TRP A 6 21.71 9.32 -15.88
C TRP A 6 20.71 9.05 -14.77
N ARG A 7 20.46 10.07 -13.94
CA ARG A 7 19.31 10.08 -13.04
C ARG A 7 18.04 10.26 -13.84
N THR A 8 17.00 9.55 -13.43
CA THR A 8 15.76 9.38 -14.19
C THR A 8 14.55 9.70 -13.34
N GLY A 9 13.67 10.53 -13.89
CA GLY A 9 12.36 10.84 -13.30
C GLY A 9 11.25 10.31 -14.21
N ALA A 10 10.21 9.70 -13.64
CA ALA A 10 9.03 9.27 -14.37
C ALA A 10 7.82 10.15 -14.03
N ILE A 11 7.12 10.62 -15.06
CA ILE A 11 5.85 11.32 -14.91
C ILE A 11 4.74 10.30 -15.18
N VAL A 12 3.91 10.03 -14.17
CA VAL A 12 2.81 9.06 -14.20
C VAL A 12 1.52 9.78 -13.81
N PRO A 13 0.78 10.39 -14.75
CA PRO A 13 -0.41 11.18 -14.44
C PRO A 13 -1.48 10.43 -13.65
N GLU A 14 -1.62 9.13 -13.89
CA GLU A 14 -2.55 8.23 -13.18
C GLU A 14 -2.28 8.17 -11.66
N LEU A 15 -1.07 8.52 -11.22
CA LEU A 15 -0.69 8.60 -9.82
C LEU A 15 -1.60 9.55 -9.02
N GLU A 16 -2.10 10.62 -9.64
CA GLU A 16 -2.99 11.56 -8.94
C GLU A 16 -4.30 10.87 -8.52
N MET A 17 -4.94 10.17 -9.46
CA MET A 17 -6.18 9.43 -9.19
C MET A 17 -5.95 8.32 -8.17
N GLU A 18 -4.87 7.55 -8.32
CA GLU A 18 -4.48 6.49 -7.39
C GLU A 18 -4.27 7.03 -5.97
N THR A 19 -3.55 8.14 -5.84
CA THR A 19 -3.31 8.79 -4.54
C THR A 19 -4.62 9.31 -3.93
N ARG A 20 -5.51 9.86 -4.76
CA ARG A 20 -6.83 10.36 -4.32
C ARG A 20 -7.68 9.21 -3.77
N VAL A 21 -7.75 8.07 -4.46
CA VAL A 21 -8.47 6.86 -4.01
C VAL A 21 -7.87 6.32 -2.70
N VAL A 22 -6.54 6.18 -2.62
CA VAL A 22 -5.84 5.69 -1.41
C VAL A 22 -6.00 6.65 -0.22
N ASN A 23 -6.27 7.92 -0.48
CA ASN A 23 -6.56 8.94 0.55
C ASN A 23 -8.01 8.96 1.03
N THR A 24 -8.92 8.20 0.42
CA THR A 24 -10.29 8.09 0.93
C THR A 24 -10.36 7.28 2.21
N GLU A 25 -11.28 7.66 3.10
CA GLU A 25 -11.58 6.91 4.31
C GLU A 25 -12.10 5.50 3.99
N GLN A 26 -12.93 5.38 2.96
CA GLN A 26 -13.46 4.09 2.49
C GLN A 26 -12.34 3.10 2.15
N TYR A 27 -11.32 3.52 1.39
CA TYR A 27 -10.19 2.66 1.06
C TYR A 27 -9.38 2.26 2.32
N ALA A 28 -9.12 3.23 3.20
CA ALA A 28 -8.38 2.99 4.43
C ALA A 28 -9.08 1.97 5.34
N GLN A 29 -10.37 2.20 5.63
CA GLN A 29 -11.18 1.30 6.45
C GLN A 29 -11.27 -0.10 5.83
N SER A 30 -11.50 -0.18 4.53
CA SER A 30 -11.61 -1.45 3.81
C SER A 30 -10.30 -2.24 3.84
N LEU A 31 -9.15 -1.57 3.74
CA LEU A 31 -7.84 -2.20 3.84
C LEU A 31 -7.55 -2.69 5.27
N THR A 32 -7.87 -1.87 6.29
CA THR A 32 -7.74 -2.27 7.71
C THR A 32 -8.61 -3.48 8.02
N TRP A 33 -9.86 -3.50 7.52
CA TRP A 33 -10.75 -4.63 7.71
C TRP A 33 -10.25 -5.89 7.00
N LEU A 34 -9.76 -5.78 5.77
CA LEU A 34 -9.12 -6.91 5.07
C LEU A 34 -7.94 -7.50 5.84
N GLN A 35 -7.14 -6.66 6.51
CA GLN A 35 -6.02 -7.11 7.35
C GLN A 35 -6.52 -7.83 8.60
N ALA A 36 -7.50 -7.25 9.31
CA ALA A 36 -8.11 -7.87 10.49
C ALA A 36 -8.73 -9.23 10.15
N LEU A 37 -9.51 -9.30 9.06
CA LEU A 37 -10.13 -10.52 8.57
C LEU A 37 -9.10 -11.58 8.18
N THR A 38 -7.98 -11.18 7.57
CA THR A 38 -6.88 -12.11 7.25
C THR A 38 -6.27 -12.69 8.54
N GLY A 39 -6.02 -11.87 9.56
CA GLY A 39 -5.51 -12.34 10.85
C GLY A 39 -6.50 -13.26 11.60
N LEU A 40 -7.81 -12.98 11.50
CA LEU A 40 -8.85 -13.85 12.05
C LEU A 40 -8.89 -15.20 11.32
N LEU A 41 -8.84 -15.20 9.99
CA LEU A 41 -8.78 -16.41 9.18
C LEU A 41 -7.55 -17.26 9.48
N GLU A 42 -6.38 -16.64 9.68
CA GLU A 42 -5.15 -17.36 10.06
C GLU A 42 -5.29 -18.08 11.39
N ARG A 43 -5.93 -17.46 12.39
CA ARG A 43 -6.16 -18.06 13.72
C ARG A 43 -7.23 -19.16 13.67
N MET A 44 -8.31 -18.94 12.92
CA MET A 44 -9.46 -19.85 12.87
C MET A 44 -9.18 -21.17 12.16
N GLN A 45 -8.14 -21.24 11.32
CA GLN A 45 -7.76 -22.48 10.59
C GLN A 45 -7.44 -23.66 11.51
N MET A 46 -7.12 -23.42 12.78
CA MET A 46 -6.83 -24.48 13.75
C MET A 46 -8.09 -25.24 14.20
N HIS A 47 -9.28 -24.65 14.07
CA HIS A 47 -10.54 -25.22 14.51
C HIS A 47 -11.17 -26.10 13.41
N ARG A 48 -11.56 -27.32 13.77
CA ARG A 48 -12.11 -28.33 12.83
C ARG A 48 -13.58 -28.64 13.04
N ASP A 49 -14.22 -28.06 14.05
CA ASP A 49 -15.62 -28.29 14.33
C ASP A 49 -16.53 -27.69 13.23
N PRO A 50 -17.72 -28.24 13.01
CA PRO A 50 -18.60 -27.81 11.91
C PRO A 50 -18.96 -26.33 11.96
N LYS A 51 -19.20 -25.77 13.15
CA LYS A 51 -19.57 -24.35 13.31
C LYS A 51 -18.41 -23.43 12.94
N SER A 52 -17.20 -23.74 13.38
CA SER A 52 -16.01 -22.97 12.99
C SER A 52 -15.76 -23.00 11.48
N LYS A 53 -16.05 -24.12 10.81
CA LYS A 53 -15.93 -24.22 9.35
C LYS A 53 -16.95 -23.34 8.62
N GLU A 54 -18.19 -23.27 9.11
CA GLU A 54 -19.22 -22.38 8.56
C GLU A 54 -18.78 -20.91 8.66
N VAL A 55 -18.35 -20.47 9.85
CA VAL A 55 -17.82 -19.10 10.06
C VAL A 55 -16.64 -18.79 9.14
N LEU A 56 -15.74 -19.75 8.95
CA LEU A 56 -14.58 -19.60 8.06
C LEU A 56 -15.02 -19.39 6.60
N GLN A 57 -16.05 -20.09 6.14
CA GLN A 57 -16.60 -19.89 4.79
C GLN A 57 -17.24 -18.52 4.65
N ASP A 58 -17.99 -18.06 5.65
CA ASP A 58 -18.61 -16.73 5.64
C ASP A 58 -17.55 -15.62 5.56
N TRP A 59 -16.49 -15.72 6.36
CA TRP A 59 -15.38 -14.77 6.31
C TRP A 59 -14.57 -14.84 5.02
N LEU A 60 -14.42 -16.02 4.40
CA LEU A 60 -13.80 -16.12 3.08
C LEU A 60 -14.63 -15.42 2.01
N LYS A 61 -15.95 -15.55 2.06
CA LYS A 61 -16.88 -14.87 1.16
C LYS A 61 -16.82 -13.35 1.36
N GLU A 62 -16.90 -12.89 2.60
CA GLU A 62 -16.79 -11.46 2.95
C GLU A 62 -15.45 -10.88 2.47
N ARG A 63 -14.35 -11.61 2.66
CA ARG A 63 -13.03 -11.20 2.17
C ARG A 63 -12.99 -11.00 0.66
N GLU A 64 -13.65 -11.86 -0.10
CA GLU A 64 -13.69 -11.76 -1.55
C GLU A 64 -14.57 -10.60 -2.02
N GLU A 65 -15.70 -10.37 -1.35
CA GLU A 65 -16.55 -9.19 -1.59
C GLU A 65 -15.78 -7.88 -1.33
N LEU A 66 -15.07 -7.79 -0.21
CA LEU A 66 -14.23 -6.63 0.11
C LEU A 66 -13.10 -6.43 -0.90
N ARG A 67 -12.50 -7.50 -1.42
CA ARG A 67 -11.49 -7.41 -2.48
C ARG A 67 -12.08 -6.86 -3.77
N ALA A 68 -13.27 -7.32 -4.16
CA ALA A 68 -13.97 -6.82 -5.33
C ALA A 68 -14.32 -5.33 -5.20
N VAL A 69 -14.89 -4.92 -4.05
CA VAL A 69 -15.20 -3.52 -3.76
C VAL A 69 -13.94 -2.66 -3.82
N ASN A 70 -12.86 -3.06 -3.13
CA ASN A 70 -11.60 -2.31 -3.13
C ASN A 70 -10.98 -2.19 -4.53
N LYS A 71 -11.03 -3.25 -5.34
CA LYS A 71 -10.53 -3.21 -6.72
C LYS A 71 -11.32 -2.20 -7.55
N ASN A 72 -12.63 -2.15 -7.36
CA ASN A 72 -13.54 -1.27 -8.10
C ASN A 72 -13.48 0.21 -7.67
N LEU A 73 -12.77 0.53 -6.58
CA LEU A 73 -12.44 1.92 -6.23
C LEU A 73 -11.44 2.56 -7.22
N PHE A 74 -10.68 1.73 -7.95
CA PHE A 74 -9.81 2.14 -9.04
C PHE A 74 -10.51 1.94 -10.38
N ASN A 75 -9.75 1.74 -11.46
CA ASN A 75 -10.33 1.39 -12.74
C ASN A 75 -11.17 0.09 -12.62
N PRO A 76 -12.47 0.07 -12.97
CA PRO A 76 -13.32 -1.11 -12.78
C PRO A 76 -12.86 -2.36 -13.55
N HIS A 77 -12.17 -2.16 -14.68
CA HIS A 77 -11.71 -3.27 -15.52
C HIS A 77 -10.36 -3.81 -15.05
N PHE A 78 -9.39 -2.93 -14.82
CA PHE A 78 -8.00 -3.31 -14.56
C PHE A 78 -7.57 -3.20 -13.09
N GLY A 79 -8.32 -2.47 -12.26
CA GLY A 79 -7.94 -2.11 -10.90
C GLY A 79 -6.83 -1.06 -10.87
N SER A 80 -6.04 -1.08 -9.80
CA SER A 80 -4.88 -0.18 -9.66
C SER A 80 -3.77 -0.53 -10.65
N ILE A 81 -3.16 0.48 -11.26
CA ILE A 81 -1.99 0.30 -12.12
C ILE A 81 -0.74 -0.09 -11.34
N PHE A 82 -0.72 0.16 -10.02
CA PHE A 82 0.43 -0.10 -9.15
C PHE A 82 0.36 -1.44 -8.44
N ARG A 83 -0.84 -1.92 -8.10
CA ARG A 83 -1.01 -3.12 -7.27
C ARG A 83 -2.21 -3.99 -7.67
N THR A 84 -2.02 -5.30 -7.58
CA THR A 84 -3.10 -6.29 -7.62
C THR A 84 -3.08 -7.09 -6.32
N CYS A 85 -4.13 -6.98 -5.52
CA CYS A 85 -4.19 -7.54 -4.15
C CYS A 85 -2.97 -7.09 -3.32
N HIS A 86 -2.07 -8.02 -2.97
CA HIS A 86 -0.85 -7.73 -2.20
C HIS A 86 0.38 -7.51 -3.07
N ASN A 87 0.32 -7.75 -4.39
CA ASN A 87 1.49 -7.80 -5.25
C ASN A 87 1.63 -6.53 -6.10
N PRO A 88 2.84 -5.95 -6.24
CA PRO A 88 3.07 -4.86 -7.18
C PRO A 88 2.94 -5.38 -8.62
N THR A 89 2.31 -4.59 -9.47
CA THR A 89 2.14 -4.89 -10.90
C THR A 89 3.48 -4.89 -11.62
N PHE A 90 3.50 -5.42 -12.85
CA PHE A 90 4.68 -5.31 -13.72
C PHE A 90 5.08 -3.86 -13.97
N PHE A 91 4.09 -2.97 -14.15
CA PHE A 91 4.31 -1.52 -14.28
C PHE A 91 5.02 -0.96 -13.06
N SER A 92 4.51 -1.21 -11.84
CA SER A 92 5.15 -0.74 -10.60
C SER A 92 6.59 -1.25 -10.45
N ARG A 93 6.83 -2.54 -10.72
CA ARG A 93 8.19 -3.10 -10.67
C ARG A 93 9.14 -2.47 -11.68
N ARG A 94 8.66 -2.15 -12.89
CA ARG A 94 9.45 -1.46 -13.90
C ARG A 94 9.70 -0.01 -13.50
N LEU A 95 8.69 0.69 -13.03
CA LEU A 95 8.82 2.06 -12.54
C LEU A 95 9.92 2.14 -11.46
N CYS A 96 9.81 1.36 -10.39
CA CYS A 96 10.82 1.35 -9.32
C CYS A 96 12.22 0.93 -9.77
N ARG A 97 12.35 0.20 -10.88
CA ARG A 97 13.66 -0.21 -11.43
C ARG A 97 14.27 0.84 -12.36
N PHE A 98 13.45 1.62 -13.05
CA PHE A 98 13.88 2.49 -14.15
C PHE A 98 13.74 3.99 -13.86
N SER A 99 13.19 4.37 -12.70
CA SER A 99 13.13 5.76 -12.26
C SER A 99 13.69 5.90 -10.84
N ASP A 100 14.56 6.87 -10.64
CA ASP A 100 15.00 7.29 -9.30
C ASP A 100 13.87 8.02 -8.56
N LEU A 101 13.02 8.77 -9.29
CA LEU A 101 11.87 9.49 -8.77
C LEU A 101 10.67 9.30 -9.70
N TYR A 102 9.46 9.22 -9.15
CA TYR A 102 8.24 9.28 -9.95
C TYR A 102 7.24 10.25 -9.32
N MET A 103 6.43 10.89 -10.16
CA MET A 103 5.50 11.95 -9.77
C MET A 103 4.32 12.02 -10.74
N ALA A 104 3.22 12.66 -10.34
CA ALA A 104 2.06 12.84 -11.22
C ALA A 104 2.31 13.90 -12.30
N SER A 105 3.06 14.95 -11.98
CA SER A 105 3.40 16.05 -12.88
C SER A 105 4.77 16.63 -12.50
N ILE A 106 5.48 17.20 -13.48
CA ILE A 106 6.77 17.86 -13.23
C ILE A 106 6.66 19.01 -12.22
N SER A 107 5.50 19.67 -12.16
CA SER A 107 5.23 20.76 -11.23
C SER A 107 5.34 20.32 -9.77
N CYS A 108 5.27 19.01 -9.47
CA CYS A 108 5.51 18.49 -8.12
C CYS A 108 6.89 18.86 -7.60
N LEU A 109 7.90 19.01 -8.47
CA LEU A 109 9.26 19.42 -8.10
C LEU A 109 9.34 20.88 -7.64
N LEU A 110 8.38 21.73 -8.04
CA LEU A 110 8.36 23.15 -7.63
C LEU A 110 8.07 23.32 -6.13
N ASN A 111 7.63 22.27 -5.44
CA ASN A 111 7.41 22.27 -3.99
C ASN A 111 8.71 22.06 -3.19
N TYR A 112 9.85 21.87 -3.87
CA TYR A 112 11.14 21.59 -3.25
C TYR A 112 12.16 22.66 -3.62
N ASP A 113 13.08 22.95 -2.71
CA ASP A 113 14.23 23.80 -3.00
C ASP A 113 15.20 23.10 -3.97
N LEU A 114 15.98 23.88 -4.73
CA LEU A 114 16.98 23.35 -5.66
C LEU A 114 18.10 22.57 -4.95
N SER A 115 18.37 22.84 -3.67
CA SER A 115 19.32 22.08 -2.86
C SER A 115 18.69 20.88 -2.13
N TYR A 116 17.43 20.55 -2.40
CA TYR A 116 16.73 19.45 -1.74
C TYR A 116 17.33 18.09 -2.13
N THR A 117 17.55 17.22 -1.14
CA THR A 117 18.05 15.86 -1.35
C THR A 117 16.99 14.83 -0.97
N PHE A 118 16.60 13.99 -1.92
CA PHE A 118 15.67 12.88 -1.70
C PHE A 118 16.40 11.67 -1.13
N TYR A 119 15.98 11.19 0.03
CA TYR A 119 16.51 9.99 0.68
C TYR A 119 15.49 8.84 0.58
N PRO A 120 15.71 7.82 -0.28
CA PRO A 120 14.80 6.69 -0.38
C PRO A 120 14.83 5.87 0.91
N ARG A 121 13.66 5.39 1.33
CA ARG A 121 13.52 4.53 2.52
C ARG A 121 13.90 3.09 2.20
N ARG A 122 14.35 2.37 3.23
CA ARG A 122 14.70 0.96 3.10
C ARG A 122 13.43 0.11 3.17
N THR A 123 13.07 -0.55 2.07
CA THR A 123 12.01 -1.55 2.08
C THR A 123 12.51 -2.80 2.80
N PRO A 124 11.89 -3.22 3.92
CA PRO A 124 12.34 -4.41 4.64
C PRO A 124 12.12 -5.67 3.81
N LEU A 125 13.04 -6.63 3.94
CA LEU A 125 12.88 -7.96 3.37
C LEU A 125 11.94 -8.82 4.23
N GLN A 126 11.42 -9.92 3.68
CA GLN A 126 10.45 -10.78 4.38
C GLN A 126 10.95 -11.37 5.71
N HIS A 127 12.28 -11.49 5.88
CA HIS A 127 12.91 -11.97 7.11
C HIS A 127 13.42 -10.83 8.01
N GLU A 128 13.18 -9.58 7.63
CA GLU A 128 13.54 -8.42 8.43
C GLU A 128 12.33 -7.95 9.24
N ALA A 129 12.56 -7.52 10.47
CA ALA A 129 11.51 -6.93 11.28
C ALA A 129 10.97 -5.66 10.58
N PRO A 130 9.64 -5.45 10.54
CA PRO A 130 9.09 -4.19 10.07
C PRO A 130 9.58 -3.06 10.98
N LEU A 131 10.43 -2.17 10.45
CA LEU A 131 10.83 -0.96 11.15
C LEU A 131 9.65 0.01 11.11
N TRP A 132 8.76 -0.09 12.10
CA TRP A 132 7.58 0.78 12.28
C TRP A 132 7.96 2.26 12.37
N MET A 133 9.18 2.58 12.82
CA MET A 133 9.69 3.95 12.91
C MET A 133 9.82 4.63 11.54
N ASP A 134 9.88 3.88 10.43
CA ASP A 134 10.14 4.48 9.13
C ASP A 134 8.93 5.25 8.56
N GLN A 135 7.73 5.03 9.10
CA GLN A 135 6.47 5.71 8.73
C GLN A 135 6.29 7.09 9.39
N LEU A 136 7.03 7.41 10.46
CA LEU A 136 6.89 8.69 11.18
C LEU A 136 7.44 9.88 10.36
N CYS A 137 8.44 9.64 9.50
CA CYS A 137 9.07 10.69 8.70
C CYS A 137 8.30 11.08 7.44
N THR A 138 7.19 10.40 7.12
CA THR A 138 6.49 10.56 5.82
C THR A 138 5.45 11.66 5.76
N GLY A 139 5.12 12.35 6.86
CA GLY A 139 4.03 13.35 6.89
C GLY A 139 2.62 12.80 6.57
N CYS A 140 2.53 11.56 6.10
CA CYS A 140 1.31 10.78 5.97
C CYS A 140 1.05 10.08 7.30
N MET A 141 0.59 10.85 8.29
CA MET A 141 0.01 10.34 9.53
C MET A 141 -1.30 9.61 9.19
N LYS A 142 -1.21 8.34 8.79
CA LYS A 142 -2.36 7.46 8.64
C LYS A 142 -2.26 6.27 9.59
N THR A 143 -2.19 6.55 10.88
CA THR A 143 -2.64 5.60 11.91
C THR A 143 -3.24 6.42 13.06
N PRO A 144 -4.55 6.29 13.35
CA PRO A 144 -5.17 6.94 14.51
C PRO A 144 -4.80 6.27 15.85
N PHE A 145 -4.01 5.18 15.84
CA PHE A 145 -3.71 4.37 17.04
C PHE A 145 -2.31 4.60 17.64
N LEU A 146 -1.51 5.53 17.13
CA LEU A 146 -0.13 5.75 17.62
C LEU A 146 -0.03 6.71 18.81
N GLU A 147 -1.07 7.48 19.15
CA GLU A 147 -1.03 8.33 20.36
C GLU A 147 -0.89 7.50 21.65
N GLU A 148 -1.40 6.27 21.70
CA GLU A 148 -1.32 5.42 22.90
C GLU A 148 0.04 4.73 23.08
N MET A 149 0.84 4.55 22.01
CA MET A 149 2.12 3.82 22.11
C MET A 149 3.31 4.73 22.48
N ALA A 150 3.13 6.06 22.48
CA ALA A 150 4.14 7.02 22.92
C ALA A 150 4.34 7.03 24.46
N HIS A 151 3.50 6.32 25.21
CA HIS A 151 3.51 6.31 26.67
C HIS A 151 4.13 5.05 27.31
N ILE A 152 4.65 4.11 26.52
CA ILE A 152 5.34 2.94 27.06
C ILE A 152 6.84 3.24 27.06
N ARG A 153 7.32 3.70 28.23
CA ARG A 153 8.75 3.80 28.57
C ARG A 153 9.37 2.42 28.76
#